data_AF-A0AB37C2E5-F1
#
_entry.id   AF-A0AB37C2E5-F1
#
_cell.length_a   1.000
_cell.length_b   1.000
_cell.length_c   1.000
_cell.angle_alpha   90.00
_cell.angle_beta   90.00
_cell.angle_gamma   90.00
#
_symmetry.space_group_name_H-M   'P 1'
#
loop_
_entity.id
_entity.type
_entity.pdbx_description
1 polymer ?
#
loop_
_entity_poly.entity_id
_entity_poly.type
_entity_poly.pdbx_seq_one_letter_code
_entity_poly.pdbx_strand_id
1 'polypeptide(L)'
;MFRKNKENTRPKKEKKEKKSFFKKKDKLNMDLEDSVANLDKQVNGVNEKKLVSVMPFRIARAFIWVLIGILCFRGGVSVFKGNQSEALKKENEKILNNMEKQSSLETQAFSFAEEFSWDYFSRYPSDTQDFVRRITKYTTEQLANEMNNGTYSDVIYTSAFYFEKYSENQVNVSV
;
A
#
# COMPACT_ATOMS: atom_id res chain seq x y z
N MET A 1 58.16 65.79 -30.66
CA MET A 1 57.01 66.66 -30.98
C MET A 1 56.86 67.70 -29.89
N PHE A 2 56.62 68.94 -30.28
CA PHE A 2 56.67 70.17 -29.49
C PHE A 2 55.30 70.57 -28.90
N ARG A 3 55.35 71.41 -27.84
CA ARG A 3 54.36 72.41 -27.36
C ARG A 3 53.18 71.86 -26.51
N LYS A 4 52.70 72.53 -25.44
CA LYS A 4 52.80 73.93 -24.95
C LYS A 4 52.15 74.06 -23.55
N ASN A 5 52.69 74.94 -22.69
CA ASN A 5 52.03 75.99 -21.86
C ASN A 5 50.80 75.66 -20.96
N LYS A 6 50.55 76.27 -19.79
CA LYS A 6 50.91 77.59 -19.23
C LYS A 6 50.47 77.69 -17.75
N GLU A 7 51.12 78.58 -17.02
CA GLU A 7 50.88 79.03 -15.63
C GLU A 7 49.59 79.87 -15.41
N ASN A 8 49.35 80.18 -14.12
CA ASN A 8 48.54 81.23 -13.44
C ASN A 8 47.26 80.72 -12.71
N THR A 9 46.92 81.13 -11.47
CA THR A 9 47.06 82.45 -10.82
C THR A 9 46.76 82.43 -9.29
N ARG A 10 47.64 83.11 -8.52
CA ARG A 10 47.43 84.04 -7.37
C ARG A 10 46.93 83.61 -5.95
N PRO A 11 47.39 84.34 -4.89
CA PRO A 11 47.18 84.02 -3.46
C PRO A 11 46.15 84.94 -2.75
N LYS A 12 45.68 84.57 -1.55
CA LYS A 12 45.23 85.52 -0.52
C LYS A 12 45.17 84.91 0.89
N LYS A 13 45.59 85.72 1.87
CA LYS A 13 45.78 85.49 3.31
C LYS A 13 44.43 85.30 4.05
N GLU A 14 44.41 84.55 5.17
CA GLU A 14 44.11 85.07 6.52
C GLU A 14 44.23 84.02 7.66
N LYS A 15 44.38 84.56 8.89
CA LYS A 15 44.87 83.99 10.17
C LYS A 15 43.88 83.06 10.92
N LYS A 16 44.40 82.18 11.81
CA LYS A 16 44.35 82.29 13.30
C LYS A 16 44.76 80.98 14.05
N GLU A 17 45.67 81.15 15.04
CA GLU A 17 45.73 80.59 16.42
C GLU A 17 45.65 79.05 16.69
N LYS A 18 46.28 78.39 17.69
CA LYS A 18 47.18 78.70 18.83
C LYS A 18 47.77 77.37 19.43
N LYS A 19 49.01 77.48 19.94
CA LYS A 19 49.85 76.74 20.95
C LYS A 19 49.33 75.53 21.78
N SER A 20 50.25 74.60 22.11
CA SER A 20 50.37 73.81 23.38
C SER A 20 51.66 72.93 23.30
N PHE A 21 52.75 73.03 24.09
CA PHE A 21 53.01 72.91 25.54
C PHE A 21 52.61 71.58 26.20
N PHE A 22 53.25 70.42 25.90
CA PHE A 22 53.34 69.26 26.83
C PHE A 22 54.34 68.22 26.28
N LYS A 23 55.60 68.21 26.73
CA LYS A 23 56.65 67.24 26.28
C LYS A 23 57.30 66.45 27.42
N LYS A 24 56.56 66.16 28.49
CA LYS A 24 57.08 65.46 29.70
C LYS A 24 56.31 64.20 30.11
N LYS A 25 55.31 63.74 29.34
CA LYS A 25 54.49 62.56 29.68
C LYS A 25 54.93 61.24 29.02
N ASP A 26 55.77 61.27 27.98
CA ASP A 26 55.88 60.13 27.07
C ASP A 26 56.83 59.01 27.55
N LYS A 27 57.75 59.26 28.48
CA LYS A 27 58.72 58.24 28.92
C LYS A 27 58.20 57.27 29.98
N LEU A 28 57.17 57.62 30.75
CA LEU A 28 56.69 56.79 31.85
C LEU A 28 55.64 55.76 31.41
N ASN A 29 55.03 55.95 30.24
CA ASN A 29 53.99 55.07 29.71
C ASN A 29 54.56 53.85 28.94
N MET A 30 55.78 53.93 28.41
CA MET A 30 56.36 52.82 27.62
C MET A 30 56.74 51.61 28.49
N ASP A 31 57.29 51.79 29.69
CA ASP A 31 57.67 50.67 30.58
C ASP A 31 56.45 49.96 31.21
N LEU A 32 55.31 50.65 31.32
CA LEU A 32 54.08 50.08 31.88
C LEU A 32 53.37 49.19 30.86
N GLU A 33 53.34 49.58 29.57
CA GLU A 33 52.68 48.80 28.51
C GLU A 33 53.41 47.47 28.23
N ASP A 34 54.74 47.43 28.25
CA ASP A 34 55.50 46.19 28.03
C ASP A 34 55.38 45.18 29.17
N SER A 35 55.17 45.65 30.40
CA SER A 35 54.90 44.79 31.56
C SER A 35 53.48 44.22 31.54
N VAL A 36 52.49 45.01 31.12
CA VAL A 36 51.09 44.57 30.98
C VAL A 36 50.96 43.57 29.82
N ALA A 37 51.64 43.78 28.70
CA ALA A 37 51.61 42.86 27.55
C ALA A 37 52.22 41.48 27.84
N ASN A 38 53.21 41.39 28.73
CA ASN A 38 53.78 40.11 29.17
C ASN A 38 52.89 39.36 30.16
N LEU A 39 52.18 40.07 31.05
CA LEU A 39 51.20 39.48 31.96
C LEU A 39 50.00 38.90 31.20
N ASP A 40 49.51 39.61 30.17
CA ASP A 40 48.35 39.17 29.38
C ASP A 40 48.65 37.92 28.53
N LYS A 41 49.90 37.72 28.11
CA LYS A 41 50.35 36.48 27.45
C LYS A 41 50.47 35.30 28.42
N GLN A 42 50.80 35.55 29.69
CA GLN A 42 50.98 34.48 30.69
C GLN A 42 49.64 34.02 31.28
N VAL A 43 48.66 34.92 31.42
CA VAL A 43 47.29 34.60 31.88
C VAL A 43 46.50 33.83 30.81
N ASN A 44 46.70 34.15 29.53
CA ASN A 44 46.06 33.43 28.42
C ASN A 44 46.71 32.07 28.08
N GLY A 45 47.77 31.67 28.80
CA GLY A 45 48.52 30.42 28.60
C GLY A 45 48.03 29.22 29.43
N VAL A 46 46.91 29.35 30.14
CA VAL A 46 46.27 28.20 30.80
C VAL A 46 45.41 27.48 29.77
N ASN A 47 45.96 26.40 29.22
CA ASN A 47 45.23 25.43 28.39
C ASN A 47 44.08 24.82 29.20
N GLU A 48 42.94 25.50 29.23
CA GLU A 48 41.66 24.85 29.48
C GLU A 48 41.46 23.82 28.37
N LYS A 49 41.64 22.55 28.72
CA LYS A 49 41.10 21.45 27.93
C LYS A 49 39.58 21.59 27.96
N LYS A 50 39.03 22.39 27.04
CA LYS A 50 37.60 22.40 26.73
C LYS A 50 37.23 20.97 26.41
N LEU A 51 36.58 20.30 27.37
CA LEU A 51 35.86 19.08 27.10
C LEU A 51 34.90 19.38 25.96
N VAL A 52 35.19 18.81 24.79
CA VAL A 52 34.25 18.71 23.68
C VAL A 52 33.13 17.76 24.13
N SER A 53 32.23 18.29 24.95
CA SER A 53 31.05 17.59 25.45
C SER A 53 29.82 18.37 25.00
N VAL A 54 29.62 18.47 23.69
CA VAL A 54 28.35 19.00 23.14
C VAL A 54 27.81 18.15 21.98
N MET A 55 28.40 16.97 21.69
CA MET A 55 27.98 16.17 20.53
C MET A 55 27.32 14.80 20.75
N PRO A 56 27.28 14.13 21.93
CA PRO A 56 26.52 12.88 22.02
C PRO A 56 25.00 13.11 22.17
N PHE A 57 24.58 14.25 22.73
CA PHE A 57 23.17 14.50 23.05
C PHE A 57 22.31 14.81 21.82
N ARG A 58 22.88 15.49 20.81
CA ARG A 58 22.20 15.76 19.53
C ARG A 58 21.95 14.49 18.72
N ILE A 59 22.91 13.58 18.75
CA ILE A 59 22.83 12.29 18.06
C ILE A 59 21.86 11.38 18.80
N ALA A 60 21.92 11.30 20.13
CA ALA A 60 20.94 10.57 20.94
C ALA A 60 19.51 11.08 20.70
N ARG A 61 19.31 12.40 20.60
CA ARG A 61 18.01 12.99 20.28
C ARG A 61 17.52 12.60 18.88
N ALA A 62 18.40 12.54 17.89
CA ALA A 62 18.06 12.06 16.55
C ALA A 62 17.65 10.57 16.56
N PHE A 63 18.37 9.72 17.30
CA PHE A 63 18.00 8.31 17.48
C PHE A 63 16.62 8.14 18.12
N ILE A 64 16.28 8.97 19.12
CA ILE A 64 14.96 8.96 19.77
C ILE A 64 13.85 9.32 18.77
N TRP A 65 14.05 10.35 17.95
CA TRP A 65 13.08 10.72 16.90
C TRP A 65 12.93 9.65 15.83
N VAL A 66 14.01 8.95 15.46
CA VAL A 66 13.95 7.81 14.53
C VAL A 66 13.18 6.64 15.13
N LEU A 67 13.39 6.33 16.42
CA LEU A 67 12.67 5.26 17.11
C LEU A 67 11.16 5.54 17.19
N ILE A 68 10.80 6.80 17.48
CA ILE A 68 9.41 7.28 17.48
C ILE A 68 8.82 7.19 16.07
N GLY A 69 9.57 7.58 15.04
CA GLY A 69 9.14 7.45 13.65
C GLY A 69 8.86 6.00 13.25
N ILE A 70 9.72 5.06 13.64
CA ILE A 70 9.52 3.62 13.39
C ILE A 70 8.31 3.09 14.15
N LEU A 71 8.09 3.51 15.40
CA LEU A 71 6.90 3.11 16.18
C LEU A 71 5.60 3.69 15.60
N CYS A 72 5.61 4.94 15.16
CA CYS A 72 4.47 5.56 14.48
C CYS A 72 4.21 4.94 13.10
N PHE A 73 5.25 4.54 12.37
CA PHE A 73 5.10 3.81 11.11
C PHE A 73 4.59 2.39 11.36
N ARG A 74 5.12 1.68 12.36
CA ARG A 74 4.69 0.32 12.73
C ARG A 74 3.25 0.29 13.26
N GLY A 75 2.85 1.30 14.03
CA GLY A 75 1.47 1.48 14.51
C GLY A 75 0.52 1.97 13.41
N GLY A 76 0.95 2.94 12.60
CA GLY A 76 0.14 3.50 11.51
C GLY A 76 -0.11 2.51 10.37
N VAL A 77 0.88 1.70 9.99
CA VAL A 77 0.72 0.64 8.99
C VAL A 77 -0.14 -0.52 9.53
N SER A 78 -0.16 -0.74 10.85
CA SER A 78 -1.04 -1.74 11.47
C SER A 78 -2.52 -1.35 11.42
N VAL A 79 -2.84 -0.06 11.47
CA VAL A 79 -4.22 0.45 11.38
C VAL A 79 -4.68 0.53 9.92
N PHE A 80 -3.77 0.83 8.97
CA PHE A 80 -4.07 0.81 7.53
C PHE A 80 -4.17 -0.59 6.90
N LYS A 81 -3.77 -1.65 7.61
CA LYS A 81 -4.07 -3.05 7.26
C LYS A 81 -5.48 -3.49 7.68
N GLY A 82 -6.32 -2.59 8.18
CA GLY A 82 -7.74 -2.85 8.40
C GLY A 82 -8.46 -3.17 7.10
N ASN A 83 -9.28 -4.22 7.12
CA ASN A 83 -10.25 -4.66 6.10
C ASN A 83 -9.80 -5.52 4.92
N GLN A 84 -8.50 -5.77 4.68
CA GLN A 84 -8.17 -6.79 3.66
C GLN A 84 -8.61 -8.20 4.10
N SER A 85 -8.50 -8.52 5.39
CA SER A 85 -8.98 -9.82 5.91
C SER A 85 -10.49 -9.96 5.86
N GLU A 86 -11.25 -8.89 6.11
CA GLU A 86 -12.72 -8.92 6.04
C GLU A 86 -13.22 -8.99 4.60
N ALA A 87 -12.59 -8.27 3.67
CA ALA A 87 -12.90 -8.38 2.24
C ALA A 87 -12.58 -9.78 1.70
N LEU A 88 -11.40 -10.32 2.04
CA LEU A 88 -11.01 -11.69 1.70
C LEU A 88 -11.93 -12.74 2.33
N LYS A 89 -12.40 -12.52 3.56
CA LYS A 89 -13.34 -13.42 4.22
C LYS A 89 -14.70 -13.42 3.51
N LYS A 90 -15.22 -12.24 3.14
CA LYS A 90 -16.47 -12.12 2.36
C LYS A 90 -16.37 -12.75 0.97
N GLU A 91 -15.25 -12.59 0.28
CA GLU A 91 -15.03 -13.25 -1.01
C GLU A 91 -14.94 -14.78 -0.86
N ASN A 92 -14.21 -15.28 0.13
CA ASN A 92 -14.14 -16.72 0.41
C ASN A 92 -15.51 -17.30 0.78
N GLU A 93 -16.29 -16.63 1.63
CA GLU A 93 -17.66 -17.04 1.97
C GLU A 93 -18.57 -17.07 0.74
N LYS A 94 -18.41 -16.12 -0.19
CA LYS A 94 -19.15 -16.11 -1.46
C LYS A 94 -18.75 -17.28 -2.38
N ILE A 95 -17.46 -17.58 -2.46
CA ILE A 95 -16.95 -18.73 -3.24
C ILE A 95 -17.46 -20.05 -2.65
N LEU A 96 -17.36 -20.23 -1.34
CA LEU A 96 -17.86 -21.41 -0.63
C LEU A 96 -19.36 -21.60 -0.85
N ASN A 97 -20.16 -20.56 -0.65
CA ASN A 97 -21.61 -20.63 -0.89
C ASN A 97 -21.95 -20.97 -2.36
N ASN A 98 -21.17 -20.48 -3.32
CA ASN A 98 -21.38 -20.81 -4.73
C ASN A 98 -21.00 -22.27 -5.03
N MET A 99 -19.92 -22.78 -4.46
CA MET A 99 -19.51 -24.18 -4.57
C MET A 99 -20.54 -25.11 -3.94
N GLU A 100 -21.04 -24.78 -2.75
CA GLU A 100 -22.07 -25.56 -2.06
C GLU A 100 -23.39 -25.59 -2.85
N LYS A 101 -23.82 -24.44 -3.39
CA LYS A 101 -24.99 -24.37 -4.28
C LYS A 101 -24.80 -25.17 -5.56
N GLN A 102 -23.61 -25.12 -6.17
CA GLN A 102 -23.33 -25.87 -7.38
C GLN A 102 -23.30 -27.38 -7.12
N SER A 103 -22.68 -27.80 -6.02
CA SER A 103 -22.67 -29.19 -5.59
C SER A 103 -24.08 -29.70 -5.25
N SER A 104 -24.89 -28.88 -4.58
CA SER A 104 -26.30 -29.18 -4.31
C SER A 104 -27.13 -29.28 -5.59
N LEU A 105 -26.93 -28.37 -6.55
CA LEU A 105 -27.63 -28.41 -7.84
C LEU A 105 -27.23 -29.66 -8.63
N GLU A 106 -25.94 -29.98 -8.67
CA GLU A 106 -25.41 -31.17 -9.34
C GLU A 106 -26.02 -32.45 -8.75
N THR A 107 -26.06 -32.55 -7.42
CA THR A 107 -26.63 -33.71 -6.72
C THR A 107 -28.12 -33.87 -7.03
N GLN A 108 -28.89 -32.78 -6.98
CA GLN A 108 -30.31 -32.79 -7.30
C GLN A 108 -30.57 -33.12 -8.77
N ALA A 109 -29.77 -32.56 -9.67
CA ALA A 109 -29.87 -32.82 -11.10
C ALA A 109 -29.51 -34.26 -11.46
N PHE A 110 -28.54 -34.86 -10.76
CA PHE A 110 -28.18 -36.27 -10.91
C PHE A 110 -29.34 -37.18 -10.52
N SER A 111 -29.89 -37.02 -9.31
CA SER A 111 -31.03 -37.84 -8.89
C SER A 111 -32.25 -37.63 -9.79
N PHE A 112 -32.53 -36.40 -10.22
CA PHE A 112 -33.61 -36.12 -11.17
C PHE A 112 -33.40 -36.84 -12.51
N ALA A 113 -32.19 -36.80 -13.06
CA ALA A 113 -31.87 -37.43 -14.33
C ALA A 113 -31.90 -38.96 -14.23
N GLU A 114 -31.47 -39.53 -13.11
CA GLU A 114 -31.53 -40.99 -12.84
C GLU A 114 -32.97 -41.49 -12.77
N GLU A 115 -33.85 -40.77 -12.06
CA GLU A 115 -35.27 -41.10 -11.96
C GLU A 115 -35.97 -40.96 -13.32
N PHE A 116 -35.73 -39.86 -14.04
CA PHE A 116 -36.25 -39.67 -15.38
C PHE A 116 -35.79 -40.78 -16.32
N SER A 117 -34.50 -41.14 -16.29
CA SER A 117 -33.92 -42.18 -17.15
C SER A 117 -34.51 -43.56 -16.84
N TRP A 118 -34.81 -43.84 -15.57
CA TRP A 118 -35.46 -45.09 -15.18
C TRP A 118 -36.80 -45.25 -15.89
N ASP A 119 -37.62 -44.19 -15.88
CA ASP A 119 -38.90 -44.20 -16.58
C ASP A 119 -38.74 -44.15 -18.11
N TYR A 120 -37.71 -43.44 -18.61
CA TYR A 120 -37.45 -43.30 -20.05
C TYR A 120 -37.06 -44.63 -20.71
N PHE A 121 -36.30 -45.46 -20.01
CA PHE A 121 -35.86 -46.76 -20.50
C PHE A 121 -36.82 -47.91 -20.14
N SER A 122 -37.77 -47.71 -19.23
CA SER A 122 -38.81 -48.70 -18.93
C SER A 122 -39.99 -48.58 -19.90
N ARG A 123 -40.07 -49.46 -20.90
CA ARG A 123 -41.06 -49.39 -21.99
C ARG A 123 -41.80 -50.70 -22.20
N TYR A 124 -43.12 -50.60 -22.25
CA TYR A 124 -44.02 -51.73 -22.40
C TYR A 124 -44.92 -51.51 -23.63
N PRO A 125 -44.68 -52.18 -24.78
CA PRO A 125 -45.43 -51.93 -26.01
C PRO A 125 -46.89 -52.38 -25.91
N SER A 126 -47.24 -53.21 -24.91
CA SER A 126 -48.61 -53.60 -24.61
C SER A 126 -49.47 -52.47 -24.03
N ASP A 127 -48.87 -51.48 -23.36
CA ASP A 127 -49.55 -50.27 -22.85
C ASP A 127 -48.62 -49.07 -23.02
N THR A 128 -48.60 -48.49 -24.23
CA THR A 128 -47.78 -47.31 -24.52
C THR A 128 -48.24 -46.06 -23.77
N GLN A 129 -49.47 -46.03 -23.24
CA GLN A 129 -49.94 -44.95 -22.38
C GLN A 129 -49.29 -44.98 -21.00
N ASP A 130 -48.79 -46.14 -20.56
CA ASP A 130 -48.02 -46.24 -19.32
C ASP A 130 -46.76 -45.38 -19.34
N PHE A 131 -46.02 -45.44 -20.46
CA PHE A 131 -44.85 -44.60 -20.67
C PHE A 131 -45.19 -43.11 -20.56
N VAL A 132 -46.26 -42.67 -21.25
CA VAL A 132 -46.69 -41.27 -21.24
C VAL A 132 -47.08 -40.83 -19.83
N ARG A 133 -47.84 -41.65 -19.07
CA ARG A 133 -48.22 -41.35 -17.68
C ARG A 133 -47.02 -41.17 -16.76
N ARG A 134 -45.97 -41.99 -16.92
CA ARG A 134 -44.76 -41.92 -16.10
C ARG A 134 -43.89 -40.73 -16.48
N ILE A 135 -43.64 -40.53 -17.78
CA ILE A 135 -42.76 -39.46 -18.28
C ILE A 135 -43.35 -38.06 -18.10
N THR A 136 -44.67 -37.89 -18.16
CA THR A 136 -45.34 -36.59 -17.97
C THR A 136 -45.14 -36.00 -16.57
N LYS A 137 -44.65 -36.79 -15.59
CA LYS A 137 -44.22 -36.26 -14.28
C LYS A 137 -43.00 -35.34 -14.38
N TYR A 138 -42.16 -35.54 -15.40
CA TYR A 138 -40.88 -34.86 -15.58
C TYR A 138 -40.89 -33.84 -16.71
N THR A 139 -41.78 -34.02 -17.69
CA THR A 139 -41.82 -33.20 -18.91
C THR A 139 -43.24 -32.94 -19.39
N THR A 140 -43.39 -32.14 -20.44
CA THR A 140 -44.68 -31.85 -21.06
C THR A 140 -45.25 -33.08 -21.76
N GLU A 141 -46.58 -33.17 -21.84
CA GLU A 141 -47.26 -34.27 -22.54
C GLU A 141 -46.83 -34.39 -24.00
N GLN A 142 -46.57 -33.26 -24.68
CA GLN A 142 -46.06 -33.26 -26.05
C GLN A 142 -44.71 -33.99 -26.15
N LEU A 143 -43.74 -33.63 -25.31
CA LEU A 143 -42.42 -34.26 -25.31
C LEU A 143 -42.50 -35.74 -24.87
N ALA A 144 -43.37 -36.06 -23.92
CA ALA A 144 -43.60 -37.44 -23.49
C ALA A 144 -44.10 -38.31 -24.66
N ASN A 145 -45.01 -37.79 -25.48
CA ASN A 145 -45.48 -38.49 -26.68
C ASN A 145 -44.40 -38.59 -27.76
N GLU A 146 -43.61 -37.54 -27.99
CA GLU A 146 -42.48 -37.55 -28.95
C GLU A 146 -41.39 -38.55 -28.56
N MET A 147 -41.13 -38.73 -27.27
CA MET A 147 -40.18 -39.70 -26.75
C MET A 147 -40.70 -41.14 -26.78
N ASN A 148 -42.00 -41.36 -26.93
CA ASN A 148 -42.62 -42.68 -26.88
C ASN A 148 -42.37 -43.47 -28.17
N ASN A 149 -42.18 -44.78 -28.06
CA ASN A 149 -41.97 -45.66 -29.20
C ASN A 149 -42.36 -47.11 -28.86
N GLY A 150 -42.29 -48.01 -29.85
CA GLY A 150 -42.66 -49.42 -29.69
C GLY A 150 -41.61 -50.33 -29.06
N THR A 151 -40.61 -49.79 -28.36
CA THR A 151 -39.55 -50.59 -27.72
C THR A 151 -40.11 -51.36 -26.52
N TYR A 152 -39.56 -52.55 -26.25
CA TYR A 152 -39.78 -53.28 -25.00
C TYR A 152 -38.48 -53.33 -24.21
N SER A 153 -38.48 -52.75 -23.01
CA SER A 153 -37.28 -52.66 -22.17
C SER A 153 -37.64 -52.44 -20.70
N ASP A 154 -36.78 -52.95 -19.83
CA ASP A 154 -36.79 -52.75 -18.38
C ASP A 154 -35.39 -52.29 -17.96
N VAL A 155 -35.27 -51.67 -16.79
CA VAL A 155 -34.08 -51.01 -16.29
C VAL A 155 -33.46 -51.83 -15.15
N ILE A 156 -32.15 -52.07 -15.26
CA ILE A 156 -31.38 -52.74 -14.19
C ILE A 156 -30.90 -51.71 -13.17
N TYR A 157 -30.29 -50.62 -13.64
CA TYR A 157 -29.89 -49.47 -12.85
C TYR A 157 -29.75 -48.24 -13.76
N THR A 158 -29.82 -47.05 -13.16
CA THR A 158 -29.45 -45.76 -13.77
C THR A 158 -28.43 -45.10 -12.87
N SER A 159 -27.40 -44.48 -13.45
CA SER A 159 -26.36 -43.79 -12.68
C SER A 159 -25.82 -42.60 -13.44
N ALA A 160 -26.07 -41.40 -12.94
CA ALA A 160 -25.53 -40.18 -13.51
C ALA A 160 -24.01 -40.14 -13.32
N PHE A 161 -23.27 -39.86 -14.40
CA PHE A 161 -21.80 -39.87 -14.39
C PHE A 161 -21.18 -38.56 -14.85
N TYR A 162 -21.96 -37.63 -15.41
CA TYR A 162 -21.45 -36.36 -15.91
C TYR A 162 -22.46 -35.20 -15.77
N PHE A 163 -21.96 -34.05 -15.31
CA PHE A 163 -22.71 -32.80 -15.15
C PHE A 163 -22.10 -31.69 -16.01
N GLU A 164 -22.93 -31.02 -16.81
CA GLU A 164 -22.53 -29.84 -17.56
C GLU A 164 -23.57 -28.73 -17.42
N LYS A 165 -23.12 -27.53 -17.03
CA LYS A 165 -24.00 -26.37 -16.98
C LYS A 165 -24.15 -25.80 -18.39
N TYR A 166 -25.38 -25.76 -18.90
CA TYR A 166 -25.69 -25.25 -20.24
C TYR A 166 -25.97 -23.74 -20.23
N SER A 167 -26.78 -23.27 -19.28
CA SER A 167 -27.12 -21.85 -19.13
C SER A 167 -27.34 -21.48 -17.66
N GLU A 168 -27.81 -20.26 -17.37
CA GLU A 168 -28.04 -19.82 -15.99
C GLU A 168 -29.02 -20.73 -15.22
N ASN A 169 -30.02 -21.28 -15.91
CA ASN A 169 -31.09 -22.11 -15.35
C ASN A 169 -31.23 -23.50 -16.02
N GLN A 170 -30.28 -23.91 -16.85
CA GLN A 170 -30.30 -25.20 -17.55
C GLN A 170 -29.00 -25.96 -17.38
N VAL A 171 -29.12 -27.28 -17.26
CA VAL A 171 -28.00 -28.21 -17.08
C VAL A 171 -28.25 -29.43 -17.95
N ASN A 172 -27.17 -30.06 -18.40
CA ASN A 172 -27.16 -31.35 -19.07
C ASN A 172 -26.54 -32.36 -18.11
N VAL A 173 -27.20 -33.50 -17.94
CA VAL A 173 -26.72 -34.62 -17.13
C VAL A 173 -26.67 -35.86 -18.02
N SER A 174 -25.54 -36.55 -18.02
CA SER A 174 -25.41 -37.85 -18.68
C SER A 174 -25.59 -38.97 -17.65
N VAL A 175 -26.45 -39.93 -18.00
CA VAL A 175 -26.87 -41.10 -17.20
C VAL A 175 -26.62 -42.37 -18.00
#